data_AF-A0A847CV73-F1
#
_entry.id   AF-A0A847CV73-F1
#
_cell.length_a   1.000
_cell.length_b   1.000
_cell.length_c   1.000
_cell.angle_alpha   90.00
_cell.angle_beta   90.00
_cell.angle_gamma   90.00
#
_symmetry.space_group_name_H-M   'P 1'
#
loop_
_entity.id
_entity.type
_entity.pdbx_description
1 polymer ?
#
loop_
_entity_poly.entity_id
_entity_poly.type
_entity_poly.pdbx_seq_one_letter_code
_entity_poly.pdbx_strand_id
1 'polypeptide(L)'
;MLGAIVGDVVGSRFEFNNHRSKDFELFVNSCEATDDSIMTIAIGKALVETDKEFEVIDEEYLELLKENSVKYMQEIGRKYPHCGFGGRFYGWIFSNEFPKPYNSYGNGSAMRVSPVVYFSKTIDDVKKLSKAVTEVSHNHPEGIK
;
A
#
# COMPACT_ATOMS: atom_id res chain seq x y z
N MET A 1 -2.32 11.80 0.09
CA MET A 1 -1.35 10.96 -0.65
C MET A 1 -0.02 11.65 -0.87
N LEU A 2 0.04 12.88 -1.42
CA LEU A 2 1.32 13.55 -1.74
C LEU A 2 2.31 13.64 -0.56
N GLY A 3 1.83 13.92 0.66
CA GLY A 3 2.71 13.95 1.84
C GLY A 3 3.38 12.60 2.13
N ALA A 4 2.67 11.48 1.94
CA ALA A 4 3.23 10.14 2.10
C ALA A 4 4.28 9.85 1.01
N ILE A 5 3.98 10.20 -0.25
CA ILE A 5 4.88 10.01 -1.39
C ILE A 5 6.15 10.86 -1.23
N VAL A 6 6.00 12.12 -0.81
CA VAL A 6 7.16 12.99 -0.54
C VAL A 6 7.97 12.43 0.63
N GLY A 7 7.32 11.96 1.70
CA GLY A 7 8.01 11.33 2.83
C GLY A 7 8.84 10.12 2.42
N ASP A 8 8.27 9.25 1.58
CA ASP A 8 8.95 8.10 1.00
C ASP A 8 10.16 8.52 0.14
N VAL A 9 9.93 9.34 -0.89
CA VAL A 9 10.98 9.77 -1.83
C VAL A 9 12.15 10.48 -1.14
N VAL A 10 11.85 11.36 -0.18
CA VAL A 10 12.86 12.09 0.59
C VAL A 10 13.58 11.16 1.57
N GLY A 11 12.84 10.21 2.16
CA GLY A 11 13.33 9.27 3.17
C GLY A 11 14.18 8.14 2.60
N SER A 12 13.99 7.75 1.34
CA SER A 12 14.57 6.53 0.78
C SER A 12 16.10 6.49 0.82
N ARG A 13 16.79 7.62 0.61
CA ARG A 13 18.26 7.70 0.74
C ARG A 13 18.80 7.44 2.15
N PHE A 14 17.95 7.49 3.17
CA PHE A 14 18.29 7.24 4.57
C PHE A 14 17.89 5.84 5.03
N GLU A 15 17.27 5.05 4.16
CA GLU A 15 16.97 3.65 4.45
C GLU A 15 18.27 2.88 4.69
N PHE A 16 18.34 2.15 5.81
CA PHE A 16 19.54 1.49 6.32
C PHE A 16 20.73 2.41 6.70
N ASN A 17 20.63 3.72 6.47
CA ASN A 17 21.63 4.74 6.79
C ASN A 17 20.99 5.90 7.56
N ASN A 18 20.56 5.60 8.78
CA ASN A 18 19.75 6.49 9.61
C ASN A 18 20.36 7.88 9.78
N HIS A 19 19.56 8.91 9.48
CA HIS A 19 19.88 10.31 9.74
C HIS A 19 18.82 10.91 10.66
N ARG A 20 19.22 11.35 11.86
CA ARG A 20 18.28 11.84 12.89
C ARG A 20 18.16 13.37 12.97
N SER A 21 19.00 14.10 12.22
CA SER A 21 18.88 15.55 12.15
C SER A 21 17.66 15.93 11.31
N LYS A 22 17.07 17.09 11.60
CA LYS A 22 16.06 17.73 10.75
C LYS A 22 16.68 18.64 9.67
N ASP A 23 18.00 18.82 9.75
CA ASP A 23 18.77 19.63 8.81
C ASP A 23 19.32 18.74 7.69
N PHE A 24 18.56 18.67 6.59
CA PHE A 24 18.92 17.96 5.37
C PHE A 24 18.18 18.55 4.17
N GLU A 25 18.76 18.42 2.98
CA GLU A 25 18.11 18.86 1.74
C GLU A 25 17.00 17.90 1.35
N LEU A 26 15.78 18.39 1.06
CA LEU A 26 14.62 17.52 0.80
C LEU A 26 14.82 16.65 -0.44
N PHE A 27 15.15 17.24 -1.59
CA PHE A 27 15.25 16.51 -2.85
C PHE A 27 16.68 16.55 -3.38
N VAL A 28 17.24 15.37 -3.61
CA VAL A 28 18.54 15.19 -4.26
C VAL A 28 18.45 14.09 -5.31
N ASN A 29 19.46 13.97 -6.17
CA ASN A 29 19.46 12.98 -7.27
C ASN A 29 19.38 11.52 -6.82
N SER A 30 19.71 11.22 -5.56
CA SER A 30 19.61 9.87 -4.99
C SER A 30 18.24 9.55 -4.38
N CYS A 31 17.27 10.47 -4.44
CA CYS A 31 15.92 10.24 -3.96
C CYS A 31 15.14 9.42 -4.98
N GLU A 32 14.54 8.33 -4.53
CA GLU A 32 13.74 7.42 -5.35
C GLU A 32 12.43 7.08 -4.64
N ALA A 33 11.35 6.86 -5.41
CA ALA A 33 10.11 6.33 -4.87
C ALA A 33 10.25 4.82 -4.64
N THR A 34 9.78 4.34 -3.49
CA THR A 34 9.91 2.93 -3.09
C THR A 34 8.58 2.19 -3.22
N ASP A 35 8.54 0.93 -2.79
CA ASP A 35 7.31 0.16 -2.71
C ASP A 35 6.22 0.84 -1.88
N ASP A 36 6.56 1.70 -0.90
CA ASP A 36 5.61 2.54 -0.17
C ASP A 36 4.75 3.39 -1.11
N SER A 37 5.38 4.17 -2.00
CA SER A 37 4.68 5.00 -2.98
C SER A 37 4.00 4.17 -4.07
N ILE A 38 4.68 3.15 -4.59
CA ILE A 38 4.14 2.31 -5.67
C ILE A 38 2.87 1.58 -5.20
N MET A 39 2.89 1.03 -3.99
CA MET A 39 1.73 0.36 -3.41
C MET A 39 0.64 1.34 -2.97
N THR A 40 0.99 2.54 -2.48
CA THR A 40 0.03 3.62 -2.22
C THR A 40 -0.77 3.98 -3.48
N ILE A 41 -0.09 4.10 -4.63
CA ILE A 41 -0.75 4.38 -5.92
C ILE A 41 -1.65 3.21 -6.34
N ALA A 42 -1.18 1.96 -6.15
CA ALA A 42 -1.97 0.77 -6.48
C ALA A 42 -3.27 0.67 -5.67
N ILE A 43 -3.21 0.94 -4.36
CA ILE A 43 -4.40 0.98 -3.52
C ILE A 43 -5.34 2.12 -3.91
N GLY A 44 -4.79 3.30 -4.24
CA GLY A 44 -5.60 4.41 -4.76
C GLY A 44 -6.35 4.02 -6.03
N LYS A 45 -5.70 3.30 -6.96
CA LYS A 45 -6.34 2.79 -8.17
C LYS A 45 -7.43 1.76 -7.84
N ALA A 46 -7.18 0.83 -6.93
CA ALA A 46 -8.17 -0.16 -6.52
C ALA A 46 -9.44 0.50 -5.96
N LEU A 47 -9.28 1.51 -5.10
CA LEU A 47 -10.41 2.27 -4.56
C LEU A 47 -11.19 3.00 -5.65
N VAL A 48 -10.52 3.71 -6.56
CA VAL A 48 -11.18 4.41 -7.68
C VAL A 48 -11.98 3.46 -8.56
N GLU A 49 -11.45 2.28 -8.86
CA GLU A 49 -12.15 1.33 -9.73
C GLU A 49 -13.29 0.61 -9.01
N THR A 50 -13.19 0.35 -7.71
CA THR A 50 -14.29 -0.21 -6.92
C THR A 50 -15.42 0.81 -6.71
N ASP A 51 -15.11 2.07 -6.43
CA ASP A 51 -16.09 3.14 -6.16
C ASP A 51 -16.96 3.50 -7.37
N LYS A 52 -16.54 3.11 -8.59
CA LYS A 52 -17.37 3.24 -9.80
C LYS A 52 -18.52 2.25 -9.87
N GLU A 53 -18.38 1.10 -9.22
CA GLU A 53 -19.34 -0.02 -9.31
C GLU A 53 -20.39 0.03 -8.19
N PHE A 54 -20.13 0.77 -7.11
CA PHE A 54 -20.94 0.77 -5.90
C PHE A 54 -21.12 2.17 -5.31
N GLU A 55 -22.31 2.48 -4.83
CA GLU A 55 -22.60 3.76 -4.13
C GLU A 55 -22.42 3.68 -2.61
N VAL A 56 -22.38 2.46 -2.06
CA VAL A 56 -22.40 2.16 -0.62
C VAL A 56 -21.28 1.18 -0.29
N ILE A 57 -20.65 1.38 0.87
CA ILE A 57 -19.64 0.45 1.40
C ILE A 57 -20.36 -0.68 2.17
N ASP A 58 -20.68 -1.75 1.45
CA ASP A 58 -21.25 -3.00 1.97
C ASP A 58 -20.30 -4.19 1.75
N GLU A 59 -20.78 -5.42 1.96
CA GLU A 59 -19.95 -6.61 1.82
C GLU A 59 -19.46 -6.84 0.38
N GLU A 60 -20.29 -6.55 -0.62
CA GLU A 60 -19.95 -6.72 -2.03
C GLU A 60 -18.88 -5.71 -2.46
N TYR A 61 -19.00 -4.46 -2.00
CA TYR A 61 -17.95 -3.45 -2.15
C TYR A 61 -16.61 -3.94 -1.60
N LEU A 62 -16.61 -4.48 -0.38
CA LEU A 62 -15.39 -4.88 0.32
C LEU A 62 -14.72 -6.08 -0.36
N GLU A 63 -15.48 -7.04 -0.87
CA GLU A 63 -14.92 -8.17 -1.63
C GLU A 63 -14.32 -7.70 -2.96
N LEU A 64 -15.02 -6.84 -3.72
CA LEU A 64 -14.43 -6.29 -4.95
C LEU A 64 -13.17 -5.46 -4.66
N LEU A 65 -13.16 -4.69 -3.56
CA LEU A 65 -11.97 -3.93 -3.16
C LEU A 65 -10.78 -4.85 -2.88
N LYS A 66 -10.98 -6.01 -2.25
CA LYS A 66 -9.89 -6.98 -2.01
C LYS A 66 -9.35 -7.50 -3.34
N GLU A 67 -10.22 -7.91 -4.25
CA GLU A 67 -9.83 -8.41 -5.58
C GLU A 67 -9.05 -7.34 -6.37
N ASN A 68 -9.58 -6.11 -6.43
CA ASN A 68 -8.93 -5.00 -7.10
C ASN A 68 -7.60 -4.63 -6.43
N SER A 69 -7.51 -4.70 -5.10
CA SER A 69 -6.25 -4.47 -4.37
C SER A 69 -5.19 -5.46 -4.81
N VAL A 70 -5.52 -6.75 -4.89
CA VAL A 70 -4.60 -7.79 -5.37
C VAL A 70 -4.16 -7.53 -6.81
N LYS A 71 -5.15 -7.34 -7.69
CA LYS A 71 -4.94 -7.10 -9.12
C LYS A 71 -4.01 -5.92 -9.37
N TYR A 72 -4.30 -4.75 -8.78
CA TYR A 72 -3.54 -3.53 -9.07
C TYR A 72 -2.20 -3.48 -8.35
N MET A 73 -2.06 -4.06 -7.16
CA MET A 73 -0.74 -4.21 -6.53
C MET A 73 0.19 -5.07 -7.38
N GLN A 74 -0.29 -6.20 -7.93
CA GLN A 74 0.52 -7.01 -8.84
C GLN A 74 0.77 -6.29 -10.17
N GLU A 75 -0.25 -5.74 -10.83
CA GLU A 75 -0.13 -5.09 -12.15
C GLU A 75 0.86 -3.92 -12.12
N ILE A 76 0.77 -3.06 -11.10
CA ILE A 76 1.63 -1.89 -10.96
C ILE A 76 2.98 -2.30 -10.38
N GLY A 77 3.01 -3.10 -9.30
CA GLY A 77 4.24 -3.49 -8.63
C GLY A 77 5.21 -4.25 -9.54
N ARG A 78 4.71 -5.09 -10.45
CA ARG A 78 5.55 -5.81 -11.42
C ARG A 78 6.31 -4.91 -12.39
N LYS A 79 5.87 -3.66 -12.58
CA LYS A 79 6.58 -2.66 -13.40
C LYS A 79 7.80 -2.08 -12.67
N TYR A 80 7.91 -2.30 -11.36
CA TYR A 80 8.96 -1.76 -10.49
C TYR A 80 9.63 -2.86 -9.66
N PRO A 81 10.32 -3.84 -10.28
CA PRO A 81 10.92 -4.97 -9.55
C PRO A 81 12.02 -4.59 -8.55
N HIS A 82 12.59 -3.39 -8.68
CA HIS A 82 13.73 -2.96 -7.86
C HIS A 82 13.39 -1.83 -6.87
N CYS A 83 12.12 -1.63 -6.54
CA CYS A 83 11.67 -0.51 -5.68
C CYS A 83 11.70 -0.78 -4.16
N GLY A 84 12.26 -1.90 -3.69
CA GLY A 84 12.46 -2.13 -2.24
C GLY A 84 11.59 -3.21 -1.59
N PHE A 85 10.76 -3.94 -2.35
CA PHE A 85 9.88 -4.98 -1.78
C PHE A 85 10.62 -5.96 -0.84
N GLY A 86 10.09 -6.16 0.37
CA GLY A 86 10.55 -7.21 1.27
C GLY A 86 10.41 -8.61 0.63
N GLY A 87 11.35 -9.52 0.87
CA GLY A 87 11.49 -10.76 0.08
C GLY A 87 10.23 -11.63 -0.07
N ARG A 88 9.42 -11.79 1.00
CA ARG A 88 8.14 -12.51 0.89
C ARG A 88 7.09 -11.75 0.09
N PHE A 89 7.05 -10.42 0.26
CA PHE A 89 6.12 -9.56 -0.46
C PHE A 89 6.48 -9.48 -1.95
N TYR A 90 7.79 -9.49 -2.27
CA TYR A 90 8.26 -9.65 -3.65
C TYR A 90 7.69 -10.94 -4.28
N GLY A 91 7.81 -12.08 -3.60
CA GLY A 91 7.21 -13.34 -4.07
C GLY A 91 5.69 -13.24 -4.27
N TRP A 92 4.99 -12.50 -3.41
CA TRP A 92 3.55 -12.23 -3.53
C TRP A 92 3.21 -11.37 -4.76
N ILE A 93 3.97 -10.32 -5.03
CA ILE A 93 3.77 -9.42 -6.20
C ILE A 93 4.02 -10.16 -7.52
N PHE A 94 5.05 -10.99 -7.57
CA PHE A 94 5.48 -11.69 -8.79
C PHE A 94 4.90 -13.11 -8.94
N SER A 95 3.99 -13.52 -8.05
CA SER A 95 3.24 -14.78 -8.17
C SER A 95 2.36 -14.79 -9.42
N ASN A 96 2.43 -15.86 -10.23
CA ASN A 96 1.54 -16.06 -11.37
C ASN A 96 0.12 -16.50 -10.97
N GLU A 97 -0.04 -17.01 -9.74
CA GLU A 97 -1.34 -17.36 -9.16
C GLU A 97 -1.91 -16.20 -8.36
N PHE A 98 -3.23 -16.21 -8.11
CA PHE A 98 -3.89 -15.26 -7.22
C PHE A 98 -3.32 -15.41 -5.80
N PRO A 99 -2.49 -14.48 -5.32
CA PRO A 99 -1.67 -14.70 -4.15
C PRO A 99 -2.52 -14.57 -2.87
N LYS A 100 -2.27 -15.46 -1.92
CA LYS A 100 -2.92 -15.44 -0.60
C LYS A 100 -2.06 -14.70 0.42
N PRO A 101 -2.65 -14.11 1.47
CA PRO A 101 -1.88 -13.55 2.56
C PRO A 101 -1.06 -14.63 3.27
N TYR A 102 0.11 -14.25 3.77
CA TYR A 102 1.14 -15.20 4.22
C TYR A 102 1.58 -14.97 5.68
N ASN A 103 0.65 -14.55 6.53
CA ASN A 103 0.85 -14.25 7.95
C ASN A 103 1.94 -13.20 8.20
N SER A 104 1.95 -12.15 7.37
CA SER A 104 2.90 -11.04 7.48
C SER A 104 2.51 -10.08 8.61
N TYR A 105 3.50 -9.68 9.42
CA TYR A 105 3.39 -8.71 10.52
C TYR A 105 4.25 -7.45 10.27
N GLY A 106 4.80 -7.30 9.05
CA GLY A 106 5.61 -6.14 8.67
C GLY A 106 4.77 -4.87 8.51
N ASN A 107 5.44 -3.71 8.52
CA ASN A 107 4.85 -2.39 8.29
C ASN A 107 4.32 -2.17 6.86
N GLY A 108 4.57 -3.13 5.95
CA GLY A 108 4.09 -3.11 4.57
C GLY A 108 2.56 -3.00 4.44
N SER A 109 1.83 -3.34 5.50
CA SER A 109 0.40 -3.05 5.64
C SER A 109 0.10 -1.56 5.76
N ALA A 110 0.77 -0.89 6.70
CA ALA A 110 0.49 0.50 7.07
C ALA A 110 1.01 1.52 6.05
N MET A 111 2.13 1.24 5.37
CA MET A 111 2.80 2.20 4.48
C MET A 111 1.93 2.70 3.31
N ARG A 112 0.92 1.92 2.92
CA ARG A 112 0.13 2.13 1.69
C ARG A 112 -1.34 2.43 1.90
N VAL A 113 -1.81 2.52 3.15
CA VAL A 113 -3.25 2.66 3.46
C VAL A 113 -3.76 4.10 3.31
N SER A 114 -2.85 5.08 3.16
CA SER A 114 -3.21 6.50 3.10
C SER A 114 -4.31 6.91 2.09
N PRO A 115 -4.54 6.22 0.95
CA PRO A 115 -5.65 6.56 0.04
C PRO A 115 -7.04 6.30 0.62
N VAL A 116 -7.19 5.39 1.59
CA VAL A 116 -8.49 4.97 2.14
C VAL A 116 -9.30 6.15 2.68
N VAL A 117 -8.63 7.14 3.28
CA VAL A 117 -9.28 8.31 3.87
C VAL A 117 -10.10 9.12 2.86
N TYR A 118 -9.72 9.12 1.59
CA TYR A 118 -10.42 9.88 0.54
C TYR A 118 -11.73 9.22 0.10
N PHE A 119 -11.93 7.94 0.43
CA PHE A 119 -13.12 7.15 0.10
C PHE A 119 -13.98 6.84 1.32
N SER A 120 -13.62 7.37 2.48
CA SER A 120 -14.29 7.11 3.75
C SER A 120 -15.11 8.32 4.18
N LYS A 121 -16.36 8.11 4.62
CA LYS A 121 -17.21 9.18 5.19
C LYS A 121 -17.19 9.15 6.72
N THR A 122 -16.91 7.99 7.29
CA THR A 122 -16.88 7.75 8.74
C THR A 122 -15.61 7.03 9.18
N ILE A 123 -15.32 7.04 10.47
CA ILE A 123 -14.22 6.26 11.05
C ILE A 123 -14.41 4.75 10.85
N ASP A 124 -15.66 4.29 10.79
CA ASP A 124 -15.97 2.88 10.56
C ASP A 124 -15.70 2.48 9.11
N ASP A 125 -15.96 3.36 8.14
CA ASP A 125 -15.54 3.17 6.75
C ASP A 125 -14.01 3.07 6.67
N VAL A 126 -13.29 3.98 7.34
CA VAL A 126 -11.82 3.95 7.38
C VAL A 126 -11.34 2.59 7.88
N LYS A 127 -11.91 2.07 8.97
CA LYS A 127 -11.53 0.75 9.51
C LYS A 127 -11.84 -0.39 8.54
N LYS A 128 -13.05 -0.42 7.97
CA LYS A 128 -13.47 -1.48 7.04
C LYS A 128 -12.59 -1.52 5.79
N LEU A 129 -12.41 -0.36 5.16
CA LEU A 129 -11.61 -0.21 3.94
C LEU A 129 -10.13 -0.49 4.22
N SER A 130 -9.57 0.05 5.32
CA SER A 130 -8.18 -0.21 5.71
C SER A 130 -7.91 -1.69 5.93
N LYS A 131 -8.85 -2.39 6.60
CA LYS A 131 -8.76 -3.83 6.80
C LYS A 131 -8.79 -4.58 5.47
N ALA A 132 -9.74 -4.26 4.59
CA ALA A 132 -9.92 -4.92 3.29
C ALA A 132 -8.66 -4.82 2.41
N VAL A 133 -8.05 -3.63 2.28
CA VAL A 133 -6.84 -3.45 1.46
C VAL A 133 -5.58 -4.07 2.07
N THR A 134 -5.60 -4.37 3.37
CA THR A 134 -4.45 -4.89 4.12
C THR A 134 -4.44 -6.42 4.15
N GLU A 135 -5.59 -7.02 4.49
CA GLU A 135 -5.70 -8.46 4.78
C GLU A 135 -5.41 -9.36 3.58
N VAL A 136 -5.42 -8.82 2.36
CA VAL A 136 -5.03 -9.52 1.13
C VAL A 136 -3.56 -9.96 1.10
N SER A 137 -2.71 -9.38 1.95
CA SER A 137 -1.28 -9.76 2.06
C SER A 137 -0.80 -9.90 3.51
N HIS A 138 -1.34 -9.10 4.43
CA HIS A 138 -0.97 -9.05 5.84
C HIS A 138 -2.18 -9.47 6.67
N ASN A 139 -2.24 -10.73 7.09
CA ASN A 139 -3.34 -11.28 7.91
C ASN A 139 -2.91 -11.63 9.35
N HIS A 140 -1.70 -11.24 9.78
CA HIS A 140 -1.30 -11.35 11.18
C HIS A 140 -1.96 -10.21 11.99
N PRO A 141 -2.43 -10.45 13.24
CA PRO A 141 -3.07 -9.41 14.06
C PRO A 141 -2.27 -8.11 14.18
N GLU A 142 -0.96 -8.19 14.39
CA GLU A 142 -0.08 -7.01 14.45
C GLU A 142 0.06 -6.27 13.11
N GLY A 143 -0.15 -6.94 11.98
CA GLY A 143 -0.15 -6.28 10.67
C GLY A 143 -1.49 -5.60 10.33
N ILE A 144 -2.57 -6.00 11.02
CA ILE A 144 -3.94 -5.49 10.85
C ILE A 144 -4.27 -4.37 11.84
N LYS A 145 -3.61 -4.37 13.00
CA LYS A 145 -3.83 -3.43 14.11
C LYS A 145 -3.51 -1.99 13.73
#